data_AF-A0A166J8I6-F1
#
_entry.id   AF-A0A166J8I6-F1
#
_cell.length_a   1.000
_cell.length_b   1.000
_cell.length_c   1.000
_cell.angle_alpha   90.00
_cell.angle_beta   90.00
_cell.angle_gamma   90.00
#
_symmetry.space_group_name_H-M   'P 1'
#
loop_
_entity.id
_entity.type
_entity.pdbx_description
1 polymer ?
#
loop_
_entity_poly.entity_id
_entity_poly.type
_entity_poly.pdbx_seq_one_letter_code
_entity_poly.pdbx_strand_id
1 'polypeptide(L)'
;MGGQENYSPLVAGEELGEGSNLKSWLSNHHITEREFCDRLTTSSENNFMYLTQIMGAITDNLYSEPFEYNQLPPALAAYYQQHLQMMLPPAQQQELSHAILNILATQQQPISAEAIAQALTCQFADILDIDEFTVEEILENWLEFLQRRRTGY
;
A
#
# COMPACT_ATOMS: atom_id res chain seq x y z
N MET A 1 41.11 -44.20 20.97
CA MET A 1 41.30 -42.73 21.10
C MET A 1 41.55 -42.20 19.70
N GLY A 2 40.75 -41.35 19.08
CA GLY A 2 39.53 -40.64 19.42
C GLY A 2 39.25 -39.76 18.20
N GLY A 3 38.03 -39.79 17.67
CA GLY A 3 37.69 -39.07 16.45
C GLY A 3 36.31 -39.48 15.94
N GLN A 4 35.27 -38.98 16.61
CA GLN A 4 33.95 -38.85 16.00
C GLN A 4 33.60 -37.38 16.00
N GLU A 5 33.71 -36.76 14.82
CA GLU A 5 33.15 -35.47 14.54
C GLU A 5 31.63 -35.59 14.61
N ASN A 6 31.04 -34.83 15.53
CA ASN A 6 29.63 -34.78 15.80
C ASN A 6 28.99 -33.91 14.71
N TYR A 7 28.57 -34.51 13.61
CA TYR A 7 27.69 -33.85 12.65
C TYR A 7 26.27 -33.91 13.22
N SER A 8 25.89 -32.84 13.90
CA SER A 8 24.49 -32.50 14.17
C SER A 8 23.67 -32.61 12.89
N PRO A 9 22.48 -33.25 12.88
CA PRO A 9 21.57 -33.10 11.77
C PRO A 9 21.12 -31.64 11.75
N LEU A 10 21.53 -30.92 10.70
CA LEU A 10 20.99 -29.62 10.37
C LEU A 10 19.45 -29.71 10.38
N VAL A 11 18.84 -28.77 11.09
CA VAL A 11 17.40 -28.51 11.13
C VAL A 11 16.88 -28.38 9.69
N ALA A 12 16.28 -29.46 9.19
CA ALA A 12 15.51 -29.47 7.96
C ALA A 12 14.05 -29.65 8.39
N GLY A 13 13.30 -28.56 8.52
CA GLY A 13 11.90 -28.70 8.91
C GLY A 13 11.03 -27.48 9.16
N GLU A 14 11.56 -26.24 9.21
CA GLU A 14 10.73 -25.10 9.63
C GLU A 14 10.46 -24.01 8.57
N GLU A 15 10.96 -24.14 7.34
CA GLU A 15 10.70 -23.15 6.27
C GLU A 15 9.70 -23.62 5.17
N LEU A 16 9.04 -24.78 5.34
CA LEU A 16 8.13 -25.34 4.32
C LEU A 16 6.63 -25.15 4.62
N GLY A 17 6.27 -24.41 5.67
CA GLY A 17 4.88 -24.24 6.12
C GLY A 17 4.05 -23.32 5.23
N GLU A 18 4.54 -22.11 4.96
CA GLU A 18 3.75 -21.04 4.34
C GLU A 18 3.42 -21.31 2.86
N GLY A 19 4.40 -21.75 2.07
CA GLY A 19 4.19 -22.06 0.65
C GLY A 19 3.29 -23.27 0.41
N SER A 20 3.22 -24.21 1.36
CA SER A 20 2.33 -25.38 1.28
C SER A 20 0.87 -24.99 1.56
N ASN A 21 0.66 -24.04 2.46
CA ASN A 21 -0.65 -23.55 2.86
C ASN A 21 -1.28 -22.71 1.73
N LEU A 22 -0.52 -21.79 1.14
CA LEU A 22 -0.99 -21.00 0.00
C LEU A 22 -1.39 -21.87 -1.20
N LYS A 23 -0.57 -22.86 -1.57
CA LYS A 23 -0.89 -23.78 -2.67
C LYS A 23 -2.15 -24.61 -2.41
N SER A 24 -2.35 -25.03 -1.16
CA SER A 24 -3.55 -25.76 -0.74
C SER A 24 -4.78 -24.86 -0.82
N TRP A 25 -4.68 -23.62 -0.36
CA TRP A 25 -5.76 -22.63 -0.44
C TRP A 25 -6.14 -22.34 -1.90
N LEU A 26 -5.17 -22.08 -2.78
CA LEU A 26 -5.41 -21.87 -4.21
C LEU A 26 -6.12 -23.07 -4.86
N SER A 27 -5.70 -24.29 -4.50
CA SER A 27 -6.30 -25.52 -5.02
C SER A 27 -7.76 -25.67 -4.55
N ASN A 28 -8.05 -25.38 -3.29
CA ASN A 28 -9.40 -25.44 -2.72
C ASN A 28 -10.36 -24.45 -3.41
N HIS A 29 -9.85 -23.29 -3.80
CA HIS A 29 -10.60 -22.25 -4.51
C HIS A 29 -10.54 -22.37 -6.03
N HIS A 30 -9.91 -23.43 -6.57
CA HIS A 30 -9.76 -23.67 -8.01
C HIS A 30 -9.08 -22.52 -8.78
N ILE A 31 -8.12 -21.85 -8.14
CA ILE A 31 -7.39 -20.71 -8.71
C ILE A 31 -6.02 -21.18 -9.20
N THR A 32 -5.66 -20.77 -10.42
CA THR A 32 -4.33 -21.02 -10.95
C THR A 32 -3.30 -20.03 -10.39
N GLU A 33 -2.05 -20.44 -10.24
CA GLU A 33 -0.96 -19.55 -9.81
C GLU A 33 -0.86 -18.30 -10.70
N ARG A 34 -1.05 -18.45 -12.02
CA ARG A 34 -1.05 -17.32 -12.98
C ARG A 34 -2.17 -16.33 -12.68
N GLU A 35 -3.41 -16.81 -12.55
CA GLU A 35 -4.56 -15.94 -12.24
C GLU A 35 -4.35 -15.21 -10.91
N PHE A 36 -3.83 -15.92 -9.91
CA PHE A 36 -3.51 -15.33 -8.62
C PHE A 36 -2.48 -14.20 -8.75
N CYS A 37 -1.36 -14.44 -9.44
CA CYS A 37 -0.33 -13.43 -9.66
C CYS A 37 -0.85 -12.21 -10.44
N ASP A 38 -1.63 -12.41 -11.50
CA ASP A 38 -2.16 -11.32 -12.33
C ASP A 38 -3.11 -10.43 -11.53
N ARG A 39 -4.05 -11.03 -10.79
CA ARG A 39 -4.98 -10.29 -9.94
C ARG A 39 -4.27 -9.58 -8.81
N LEU A 40 -3.36 -10.26 -8.11
CA LEU A 40 -2.66 -9.68 -6.97
C LEU A 40 -1.72 -8.54 -7.39
N THR A 41 -1.08 -8.65 -8.56
CA THR A 41 -0.26 -7.57 -9.14
C THR A 41 -1.12 -6.35 -9.47
N THR A 42 -2.30 -6.57 -10.03
CA THR A 42 -3.25 -5.49 -10.35
C THR A 42 -3.76 -4.82 -9.06
N SER A 43 -4.19 -5.61 -8.07
CA SER A 43 -4.77 -5.09 -6.82
C SER A 43 -3.75 -4.43 -5.90
N SER A 44 -2.48 -4.84 -5.97
CA SER A 44 -1.44 -4.29 -5.09
C SER A 44 -0.89 -2.95 -5.58
N GLU A 45 -1.02 -2.61 -6.86
CA GLU A 45 -0.44 -1.39 -7.46
C GLU A 45 1.04 -1.16 -7.09
N ASN A 46 1.83 -2.24 -7.03
CA ASN A 46 3.24 -2.27 -6.57
C ASN A 46 3.46 -1.97 -5.08
N ASN A 47 2.44 -2.10 -4.24
CA ASN A 47 2.55 -1.96 -2.79
C ASN A 47 3.03 -3.28 -2.16
N PHE A 48 4.32 -3.34 -1.83
CA PHE A 48 4.90 -4.53 -1.20
C PHE A 48 4.30 -4.86 0.18
N MET A 49 3.92 -3.83 0.96
CA MET A 49 3.25 -4.04 2.25
C MET A 49 1.88 -4.69 2.04
N TYR A 50 1.11 -4.25 1.05
CA TYR A 50 -0.14 -4.89 0.66
C TYR A 50 0.07 -6.37 0.33
N LEU A 51 1.05 -6.66 -0.53
CA LEU A 51 1.36 -8.04 -0.95
C LEU A 51 1.67 -8.95 0.22
N THR A 52 2.60 -8.53 1.09
CA THR A 52 3.03 -9.34 2.24
C THR A 52 1.90 -9.60 3.23
N GLN A 53 1.09 -8.59 3.53
CA GLN A 53 -0.01 -8.73 4.47
C GLN A 53 -1.17 -9.57 3.91
N ILE A 54 -1.50 -9.43 2.62
CA ILE A 54 -2.54 -10.23 1.98
C ILE A 54 -2.11 -11.69 1.84
N MET A 55 -0.85 -11.95 1.46
CA MET A 55 -0.33 -13.31 1.39
C MET A 55 -0.36 -14.00 2.76
N GLY A 56 0.07 -13.31 3.83
CA GLY A 56 -0.01 -13.84 5.21
C GLY A 56 -1.45 -14.10 5.65
N ALA A 57 -2.37 -13.17 5.36
CA ALA A 57 -3.78 -13.33 5.68
C ALA A 57 -4.44 -14.52 4.96
N ILE A 58 -4.02 -14.82 3.73
CA ILE A 58 -4.47 -16.01 3.00
C ILE A 58 -3.95 -17.28 3.67
N THR A 59 -2.66 -17.35 4.02
CA THR A 59 -2.10 -18.52 4.71
C THR A 59 -2.72 -18.74 6.09
N ASP A 60 -3.16 -17.67 6.75
CA ASP A 60 -3.83 -17.72 8.05
C ASP A 60 -5.34 -18.02 7.94
N ASN A 61 -5.86 -18.26 6.72
CA ASN A 61 -7.27 -18.51 6.43
C ASN A 61 -8.20 -17.36 6.89
N LEU A 62 -7.73 -16.11 6.84
CA LEU A 62 -8.55 -14.93 7.16
C LEU A 62 -9.67 -14.73 6.13
N TYR A 63 -9.45 -15.13 4.88
CA TYR A 63 -10.39 -14.97 3.79
C TYR A 63 -11.05 -16.30 3.41
N SER A 64 -12.37 -16.35 3.58
CA SER A 64 -13.19 -17.50 3.17
C SER A 64 -13.41 -17.56 1.65
N GLU A 65 -13.40 -16.41 0.97
CA GLU A 65 -13.58 -16.31 -0.47
C GLU A 65 -12.39 -15.58 -1.10
N PRO A 66 -11.93 -16.01 -2.29
CA PRO A 66 -10.76 -15.45 -2.92
C PRO A 66 -11.05 -14.08 -3.54
N PHE A 67 -10.09 -13.17 -3.39
CA PHE A 67 -10.15 -11.80 -3.93
C PHE A 67 -11.29 -10.93 -3.37
N GLU A 68 -12.08 -11.42 -2.41
CA GLU A 68 -13.04 -10.63 -1.65
C GLU A 68 -12.38 -10.04 -0.40
N TYR A 69 -11.44 -9.12 -0.61
CA TYR A 69 -10.74 -8.41 0.46
C TYR A 69 -11.60 -7.27 1.04
N ASN A 70 -12.86 -7.56 1.38
CA ASN A 70 -13.79 -6.60 1.98
C ASN A 70 -13.30 -6.12 3.36
N GLN A 71 -12.34 -6.82 3.94
CA GLN A 71 -11.63 -6.44 5.16
C GLN A 71 -10.13 -6.50 4.92
N LEU A 72 -9.46 -5.38 5.17
CA LEU A 72 -8.00 -5.35 5.21
C LEU A 72 -7.51 -6.16 6.42
N PRO A 73 -6.39 -6.89 6.30
CA PRO A 73 -5.76 -7.50 7.46
C PRO A 73 -5.49 -6.43 8.54
N PRO A 74 -5.69 -6.72 9.85
CA PRO A 74 -5.56 -5.70 10.89
C PRO A 74 -4.23 -4.93 10.87
N ALA A 75 -3.13 -5.63 10.59
CA ALA A 75 -1.80 -5.02 10.47
C ALA A 75 -1.69 -4.09 9.25
N LEU A 76 -2.30 -4.44 8.11
CA LEU A 76 -2.36 -3.58 6.93
C LEU A 76 -3.23 -2.34 7.16
N ALA A 77 -4.37 -2.51 7.83
CA ALA A 77 -5.25 -1.41 8.21
C ALA A 77 -4.53 -0.43 9.14
N ALA A 78 -3.83 -0.93 10.16
CA ALA A 78 -3.04 -0.11 11.08
C ALA A 78 -1.90 0.63 10.36
N TYR A 79 -1.21 -0.05 9.43
CA TYR A 79 -0.16 0.55 8.60
C TYR A 79 -0.68 1.75 7.79
N TYR A 80 -1.79 1.58 7.05
CA TYR A 80 -2.37 2.68 6.29
C TYR A 80 -2.94 3.79 7.18
N GLN A 81 -3.50 3.46 8.35
CA GLN A 81 -3.96 4.45 9.30
C GLN A 81 -2.81 5.31 9.82
N GLN A 82 -1.65 4.71 10.13
CA GLN A 82 -0.46 5.44 10.54
C GLN A 82 0.03 6.36 9.42
N HIS A 83 0.04 5.87 8.17
CA HIS A 83 0.43 6.68 7.01
C HIS A 83 -0.49 7.89 6.82
N LEU A 84 -1.81 7.70 6.90
CA LEU A 84 -2.78 8.80 6.84
C LEU A 84 -2.57 9.82 7.97
N GLN A 85 -2.26 9.38 9.19
CA GLN A 85 -1.98 10.28 10.31
C GLN A 85 -0.71 11.12 10.10
N MET A 86 0.31 10.57 9.44
CA MET A 86 1.51 11.32 9.07
C MET A 86 1.21 12.36 7.99
N MET A 87 0.31 12.03 7.04
CA MET A 87 -0.09 12.97 5.98
C MET A 87 -1.03 14.08 6.47
N LEU A 88 -1.89 13.80 7.45
CA LEU A 88 -2.99 14.70 7.86
C LEU A 88 -2.83 15.18 9.32
N PRO A 89 -1.89 16.11 9.61
CA PRO A 89 -1.68 16.59 10.97
C PRO A 89 -2.85 17.46 11.48
N PRO A 90 -3.05 17.57 12.81
CA PRO A 90 -4.37 17.88 13.37
C PRO A 90 -4.84 19.35 13.40
N ALA A 91 -4.08 20.34 12.90
CA ALA A 91 -4.29 21.72 13.39
C ALA A 91 -4.46 22.85 12.37
N GLN A 92 -3.60 23.02 11.37
CA GLN A 92 -3.61 24.27 10.57
C GLN A 92 -3.82 24.10 9.07
N GLN A 93 -3.48 22.94 8.50
CA GLN A 93 -3.63 22.68 7.07
C GLN A 93 -4.55 21.49 6.78
N GLN A 94 -5.24 20.96 7.79
CA GLN A 94 -5.97 19.70 7.68
C GLN A 94 -7.04 19.73 6.57
N GLU A 95 -7.81 20.81 6.43
CA GLU A 95 -8.81 20.93 5.35
C GLU A 95 -8.16 20.98 3.97
N LEU A 96 -7.07 21.73 3.82
CA LEU A 96 -6.32 21.84 2.58
C LEU A 96 -5.67 20.51 2.21
N SER A 97 -4.99 19.86 3.17
CA SER A 97 -4.43 18.52 3.03
C SER A 97 -5.51 17.50 2.65
N HIS A 98 -6.68 17.49 3.29
CA HIS A 98 -7.77 16.62 2.90
C HIS A 98 -8.24 16.88 1.46
N ALA A 99 -8.34 18.14 1.05
CA ALA A 99 -8.76 18.50 -0.31
C ALA A 99 -7.73 18.03 -1.35
N ILE A 100 -6.43 18.27 -1.10
CA ILE A 100 -5.34 17.77 -1.95
C ILE A 100 -5.38 16.24 -2.03
N LEU A 101 -5.52 15.55 -0.89
CA LEU A 101 -5.60 14.09 -0.84
C LEU A 101 -6.79 13.56 -1.65
N ASN A 102 -7.95 14.21 -1.55
CA ASN A 102 -9.15 13.82 -2.30
C ASN A 102 -8.97 14.01 -3.81
N ILE A 103 -8.33 15.10 -4.24
CA ILE A 103 -7.98 15.30 -5.65
C ILE A 103 -7.03 14.19 -6.13
N LEU A 104 -5.97 13.90 -5.38
CA LEU A 104 -5.01 12.85 -5.72
C LEU A 104 -5.66 11.46 -5.77
N ALA A 105 -6.56 11.15 -4.83
CA ALA A 105 -7.23 9.85 -4.74
C ALA A 105 -8.27 9.62 -5.84
N THR A 106 -8.88 10.68 -6.36
CA THR A 106 -9.88 10.59 -7.45
C THR A 106 -9.25 10.63 -8.83
N GLN A 107 -8.01 11.11 -8.93
CA GLN A 107 -7.32 11.28 -10.20
C GLN A 107 -6.56 10.00 -10.60
N GLN A 108 -6.87 9.48 -11.79
CA GLN A 108 -6.20 8.29 -12.34
C GLN A 108 -4.88 8.58 -13.08
N GLN A 109 -4.58 9.86 -13.34
CA GLN A 109 -3.40 10.31 -14.08
C GLN A 109 -2.54 11.23 -13.20
N PRO A 110 -1.22 11.29 -13.43
CA PRO A 110 -0.38 12.28 -12.75
C PRO A 110 -0.94 13.70 -12.95
N ILE A 111 -0.94 14.48 -11.87
CA ILE A 111 -1.42 15.86 -11.85
C ILE A 111 -0.30 16.77 -11.32
N SER A 112 -0.18 17.99 -11.85
CA SER A 112 0.80 18.96 -11.40
C SER A 112 0.33 19.70 -10.14
N ALA A 113 1.28 20.23 -9.37
CA ALA A 113 0.97 21.07 -8.20
C ALA A 113 0.18 22.33 -8.62
N GLU A 114 0.55 22.98 -9.72
CA GLU A 114 -0.21 24.08 -10.33
C GLU A 114 -1.68 23.72 -10.61
N ALA A 115 -1.94 22.54 -11.21
CA ALA A 115 -3.30 22.11 -11.53
C ALA A 115 -4.13 21.82 -10.26
N ILE A 116 -3.51 21.25 -9.23
CA ILE A 116 -4.14 21.07 -7.91
C ILE A 116 -4.47 22.44 -7.31
N ALA A 117 -3.51 23.38 -7.29
CA ALA A 117 -3.72 24.72 -6.75
C ALA A 117 -4.89 25.40 -7.44
N GLN A 118 -4.95 25.38 -8.77
CA GLN A 118 -6.03 25.99 -9.54
C GLN A 118 -7.40 25.35 -9.26
N ALA A 119 -7.46 24.02 -9.10
CA ALA A 119 -8.69 23.33 -8.71
C ALA A 119 -9.18 23.77 -7.31
N LEU A 120 -8.24 23.99 -6.38
CA LEU A 120 -8.53 24.42 -5.02
C LEU A 120 -8.89 25.90 -4.93
N THR A 121 -8.27 26.78 -5.74
CA THR A 121 -8.62 28.21 -5.79
C THR A 121 -10.11 28.41 -6.11
N CYS A 122 -10.68 27.59 -7.01
CA CYS A 122 -12.13 27.64 -7.29
C CYS A 122 -13.00 27.17 -6.13
N GLN A 123 -12.47 26.29 -5.26
CA GLN A 123 -13.21 25.69 -4.15
C GLN A 123 -13.09 26.50 -2.85
N PHE A 124 -11.99 27.21 -2.66
CA PHE A 124 -11.65 27.97 -1.45
C PHE A 124 -11.45 29.47 -1.70
N ALA A 125 -12.02 30.01 -2.78
CA ALA A 125 -11.80 31.37 -3.29
C ALA A 125 -11.90 32.51 -2.25
N ASP A 126 -12.60 32.28 -1.14
CA ASP A 126 -12.85 33.27 -0.09
C ASP A 126 -11.97 33.10 1.17
N ILE A 127 -11.10 32.08 1.24
CA ILE A 127 -10.51 31.62 2.51
C ILE A 127 -8.97 31.61 2.49
N LEU A 128 -8.33 31.24 1.38
CA LEU A 128 -6.87 31.11 1.28
C LEU A 128 -6.34 31.53 -0.09
N ASP A 129 -5.20 32.23 -0.11
CA ASP A 129 -4.39 32.44 -1.31
C ASP A 129 -3.60 31.15 -1.59
N ILE A 130 -4.26 30.17 -2.22
CA ILE A 130 -3.67 28.87 -2.53
C ILE A 130 -2.99 28.97 -3.89
N ASP A 131 -1.67 28.88 -3.88
CA ASP A 131 -0.82 28.82 -5.07
C ASP A 131 -0.08 27.49 -5.18
N GLU A 132 0.70 27.33 -6.26
CA GLU A 132 1.52 26.14 -6.50
C GLU A 132 2.49 25.87 -5.34
N PHE A 133 3.13 26.90 -4.79
CA PHE A 133 4.10 26.75 -3.69
C PHE A 133 3.46 26.17 -2.43
N THR A 134 2.24 26.62 -2.11
CA THR A 134 1.47 26.10 -0.98
C THR A 134 1.17 24.61 -1.15
N VAL A 135 0.81 24.20 -2.36
CA VAL A 135 0.57 22.79 -2.68
C VAL A 135 1.87 21.99 -2.63
N GLU A 136 2.95 22.50 -3.23
CA GLU A 136 4.26 21.85 -3.22
C GLU A 136 4.78 21.61 -1.81
N GLU A 137 4.67 22.58 -0.89
CA GLU A 137 5.07 22.42 0.51
C GLU A 137 4.37 21.21 1.17
N ILE A 138 3.08 21.03 0.90
CA ILE A 138 2.31 19.89 1.43
C ILE A 138 2.76 18.58 0.76
N LEU A 139 2.94 18.58 -0.57
CA LEU A 139 3.37 17.39 -1.31
C LEU A 139 4.81 16.98 -0.96
N GLU A 140 5.68 17.94 -0.61
CA GLU A 140 7.06 17.69 -0.15
C GLU A 140 7.07 16.90 1.16
N ASN A 141 6.15 17.21 2.08
CA ASN A 141 5.96 16.44 3.30
C ASN A 141 5.42 15.02 3.05
N TRP A 142 4.90 14.75 1.85
CA TRP A 142 4.30 13.46 1.47
C TRP A 142 5.11 12.68 0.44
N LEU A 143 6.35 13.08 0.15
CA LEU A 143 7.17 12.47 -0.92
C LEU A 143 7.33 10.95 -0.79
N GLU A 144 7.35 10.45 0.44
CA GLU A 144 7.46 9.02 0.75
C GLU A 144 6.17 8.22 0.47
N PHE A 145 5.05 8.91 0.26
CA PHE A 145 3.74 8.32 -0.04
C PHE A 145 3.29 8.57 -1.49
N LEU A 146 4.03 9.38 -2.25
CA LEU A 146 3.67 9.81 -3.61
C LEU A 146 4.61 9.23 -4.67
N GLN A 147 4.06 8.82 -5.81
CA GLN A 147 4.85 8.44 -6.98
C GLN A 147 5.11 9.67 -7.87
N ARG A 148 6.34 10.18 -7.84
CA ARG A 148 6.74 11.28 -8.71
C ARG A 148 6.99 10.80 -10.13
N ARG A 149 6.27 11.37 -11.10
CA ARG A 149 6.55 11.20 -12.52
C ARG A 149 7.26 12.45 -13.03
N ARG A 150 8.55 12.32 -13.36
CA ARG A 150 9.26 13.37 -14.11
C ARG A 150 8.77 13.32 -15.55
N THR A 151 8.05 14.35 -15.98
CA THR A 151 7.88 14.64 -17.40
C THR A 151 9.22 15.16 -17.91
N GLY A 152 9.89 14.38 -18.74
CA GLY A 152 11.16 14.79 -19.34
C GLY A 152 10.92 15.98 -20.28
N TYR A 153 11.74 17.03 -20.11
CA TYR A 153 11.99 18.05 -21.14
C TYR A 153 13.23 17.65 -21.94
#